data_AF-A0A7W0D2J7-F1
#
_entry.id   AF-A0A7W0D2J7-F1
#
_cell.length_a   1.000
_cell.length_b   1.000
_cell.length_c   1.000
_cell.angle_alpha   90.00
_cell.angle_beta   90.00
_cell.angle_gamma   90.00
#
_symmetry.space_group_name_H-M   'P 1'
#
loop_
_entity.id
_entity.type
_entity.pdbx_description
1 polymer ?
#
loop_
_entity_poly.entity_id
_entity_poly.type
_entity_poly.pdbx_seq_one_letter_code
_entity_poly.pdbx_strand_id
1 'polypeptide(L)' 'MSKKLFKLIANIITLCSIGYVIYIGYFVFFDKPVTPEDITKIYSKMGYAYVSLAVILITRALLRKYRIL' A
#
# COMPACT_ATOMS: atom_id res chain seq x y z
N MET A 1 23.90 4.49 7.36
CA MET A 1 22.69 3.97 8.02
C MET A 1 22.74 2.43 8.00
N SER A 2 22.55 1.76 9.14
CA SER A 2 22.74 0.29 9.25
C SER A 2 21.71 -0.49 8.42
N LYS A 3 22.10 -1.61 7.79
CA LYS A 3 21.21 -2.50 7.03
C LYS A 3 19.97 -2.94 7.84
N LYS A 4 20.10 -3.08 9.16
CA LYS A 4 18.99 -3.38 10.08
C LYS A 4 17.92 -2.28 10.09
N LEU A 5 18.34 -1.02 10.00
CA LEU A 5 17.48 0.16 10.04
C LEU A 5 16.70 0.32 8.72
N PHE A 6 17.36 0.09 7.57
CA PHE A 6 16.69 0.03 6.26
C PHE A 6 15.63 -1.08 6.20
N LYS A 7 15.95 -2.26 6.72
CA LYS A 7 15.00 -3.38 6.80
C LYS A 7 13.80 -3.07 7.68
N LEU A 8 14.01 -2.41 8.81
CA LEU A 8 12.95 -1.96 9.71
C LEU A 8 12.02 -0.94 9.01
N ILE A 9 12.58 0.07 8.37
CA ILE A 9 11.82 1.09 7.63
C ILE A 9 10.98 0.45 6.51
N ALA A 10 11.59 -0.43 5.71
CA ALA A 10 10.86 -1.13 4.65
C ALA A 10 9.71 -2.00 5.19
N ASN A 11 9.89 -2.63 6.36
CA ASN A 11 8.83 -3.37 7.04
C ASN A 11 7.68 -2.45 7.46
N ILE A 12 7.99 -1.33 8.11
CA ILE A 12 6.98 -0.35 8.57
C ILE A 12 6.17 0.18 7.37
N ILE A 13 6.86 0.61 6.31
CA ILE A 13 6.21 1.10 5.08
C ILE A 13 5.30 0.03 4.48
N THR A 14 5.78 -1.22 4.40
CA THR A 14 4.96 -2.33 3.88
C THR A 14 3.70 -2.54 4.73
N LEU A 15 3.83 -2.54 6.06
CA LEU A 15 2.71 -2.73 6.98
C LEU A 15 1.68 -1.59 6.86
N CYS A 16 2.15 -0.33 6.79
CA CYS A 16 1.29 0.83 6.59
C CYS A 16 0.54 0.77 5.26
N SER A 17 1.20 0.36 4.17
CA SER A 17 0.55 0.22 2.87
C SER A 17 -0.48 -0.90 2.84
N ILE A 18 -0.21 -2.04 3.48
CA ILE A 18 -1.20 -3.11 3.64
C ILE A 18 -2.41 -2.61 4.44
N GLY A 19 -2.17 -1.93 5.57
CA GLY A 19 -3.24 -1.34 6.39
C GLY A 19 -4.09 -0.34 5.62
N TYR A 20 -3.48 0.50 4.78
CA TYR A 20 -4.19 1.46 3.94
C TYR A 20 -5.07 0.78 2.89
N VAL A 21 -4.56 -0.27 2.23
CA VAL A 21 -5.35 -1.07 1.29
C VAL A 21 -6.55 -1.74 1.98
N ILE A 22 -6.35 -2.32 3.16
CA ILE A 22 -7.42 -2.94 3.95
C ILE A 22 -8.47 -1.89 4.36
N TYR A 23 -8.03 -0.72 4.82
CA TYR A 23 -8.91 0.38 5.21
C TYR A 23 -9.79 0.85 4.05
N ILE A 24 -9.21 1.07 2.86
CA ILE A 24 -9.99 1.45 1.69
C ILE A 24 -10.92 0.32 1.25
N GLY A 25 -10.45 -0.93 1.25
CA GLY A 25 -11.29 -2.09 0.95
C GLY A 25 -12.51 -2.14 1.86
N TYR A 26 -12.32 -1.97 3.17
CA TYR A 26 -13.41 -1.90 4.14
C TYR A 26 -14.41 -0.79 3.79
N PHE A 27 -13.92 0.42 3.47
CA PHE A 27 -14.78 1.54 3.11
C PHE A 27 -15.61 1.27 1.84
N VAL A 28 -15.04 0.59 0.86
CA VAL A 28 -15.74 0.21 -0.39
C VAL A 28 -16.85 -0.81 -0.11
N PHE A 29 -16.57 -1.82 0.72
CA PHE A 29 -17.51 -2.93 0.96
C PHE A 29 -18.61 -2.59 1.97
N PHE A 30 -18.29 -1.82 3.02
CA PHE A 30 -19.20 -1.60 4.14
C PHE A 30 -19.90 -0.23 4.12
N ASP A 31 -19.21 0.83 3.68
CA ASP A 31 -19.77 2.20 3.70
C ASP A 31 -20.60 2.54 2.45
N LYS A 32 -20.73 1.60 1.49
CA LYS A 32 -21.58 1.65 0.28
C LYS A 32 -21.79 3.09 -0.23
N PRO A 33 -20.82 3.64 -0.99
CA PRO A 33 -20.94 5.00 -1.51
C PRO A 33 -22.26 5.21 -2.25
N VAL A 34 -23.02 6.22 -1.84
CA VAL A 34 -24.41 6.47 -2.27
C VAL A 34 -24.46 7.28 -3.57
N THR A 35 -23.42 8.07 -3.86
CA THR A 35 -23.35 8.93 -5.06
C THR A 35 -22.31 8.44 -6.08
N PRO A 36 -22.55 8.64 -7.39
CA PRO A 36 -21.57 8.31 -8.45
C PRO A 36 -20.21 8.98 -8.28
N GLU A 37 -20.18 10.18 -7.70
CA GLU A 37 -18.95 10.92 -7.42
C GLU A 37 -18.13 10.27 -6.30
N ASP A 38 -18.78 9.81 -5.24
CA ASP A 38 -18.13 9.11 -4.13
C ASP A 38 -17.57 7.76 -4.58
N ILE A 39 -18.31 7.04 -5.43
CA ILE A 39 -17.84 5.82 -6.10
C ILE A 39 -16.55 6.14 -6.86
N THR A 40 -16.56 7.12 -7.75
CA THR A 40 -15.39 7.47 -8.58
C THR A 40 -14.17 7.86 -7.73
N LYS A 41 -14.37 8.66 -6.67
CA LYS A 41 -13.31 9.05 -5.74
C LYS A 41 -12.74 7.84 -4.98
N ILE A 42 -13.60 6.92 -4.53
CA ILE A 42 -13.20 5.73 -3.79
C ILE A 42 -12.42 4.76 -4.68
N TYR A 43 -12.93 4.46 -5.87
CA TYR A 43 -12.24 3.58 -6.82
C TYR A 43 -10.89 4.16 -7.26
N SER A 44 -10.78 5.49 -7.43
CA SER A 44 -9.51 6.15 -7.71
C SER A 44 -8.52 5.96 -6.55
N LYS A 45 -8.94 6.25 -5.31
CA LYS A 45 -8.11 6.04 -4.10
C LYS A 45 -7.69 4.57 -3.94
N MET A 46 -8.58 3.64 -4.26
CA MET A 46 -8.32 2.21 -4.24
C MET A 46 -7.26 1.82 -5.28
N GLY A 47 -7.38 2.32 -6.51
CA GLY A 47 -6.36 2.17 -7.55
C GLY A 47 -4.99 2.67 -7.10
N TYR A 48 -4.91 3.89 -6.54
CA TYR A 48 -3.65 4.44 -6.02
C TYR A 48 -3.07 3.61 -4.87
N ALA A 49 -3.91 3.08 -3.98
CA ALA A 49 -3.48 2.25 -2.86
C ALA A 49 -2.84 0.93 -3.33
N TYR A 50 -3.49 0.24 -4.28
CA TYR A 50 -2.96 -1.00 -4.85
C TYR A 50 -1.68 -0.76 -5.66
N VAL A 51 -1.62 0.29 -6.47
CA VAL A 51 -0.40 0.65 -7.22
C VAL A 51 0.74 0.97 -6.26
N SER A 52 0.49 1.73 -5.19
CA SER A 52 1.50 2.05 -4.19
C SER A 52 2.03 0.79 -3.49
N LEU A 53 1.13 -0.12 -3.10
CA LEU A 53 1.52 -1.40 -2.51
C LEU A 53 2.35 -2.24 -3.49
N ALA A 54 1.95 -2.32 -4.76
CA ALA A 54 2.68 -3.04 -5.79
C ALA A 54 4.11 -2.48 -5.98
N VAL A 55 4.25 -1.15 -6.08
CA VAL A 55 5.56 -0.49 -6.19
C VAL A 55 6.45 -0.79 -4.98
N ILE A 56 5.89 -0.77 -3.77
CA ILE A 56 6.64 -1.08 -2.54
C ILE A 56 7.11 -2.54 -2.54
N LEU A 57 6.24 -3.48 -2.93
CA LEU A 57 6.58 -4.90 -3.00
C LEU A 57 7.64 -5.18 -4.07
N ILE A 58 7.54 -4.58 -5.25
CA ILE A 58 8.53 -4.68 -6.33
C ILE A 58 9.88 -4.11 -5.87
N THR A 59 9.88 -2.91 -5.29
CA THR A 59 11.09 -2.25 -4.77
C THR A 59 11.76 -3.14 -3.73
N ARG A 60 10.97 -3.69 -2.81
CA ARG A 60 11.46 -4.58 -1.76
C ARG A 60 12.01 -5.89 -2.32
N ALA A 61 11.39 -6.47 -3.35
CA ALA A 61 11.88 -7.66 -4.02
C ALA A 61 13.24 -7.41 -4.71
N LEU A 62 13.38 -6.27 -5.39
CA LEU A 62 14.64 -5.85 -6.01
C LEU A 62 15.73 -5.62 -4.96
N LEU A 63 15.45 -4.88 -3.89
CA LEU A 63 16.42 -4.64 -2.81
C LEU A 63 16.92 -5.94 -2.15
N ARG A 64 16.04 -6.95 -2.04
CA ARG A 64 16.38 -8.29 -1.54
C ARG A 64 17.27 -9.06 -2.52
N LYS A 65 16.96 -8.98 -3.83
CA LYS A 65 17.78 -9.59 -4.90
C LYS A 65 19.21 -9.05 -4.89
N TYR A 66 19.39 -7.76 -4.65
CA TYR A 66 20.71 -7.11 -4.59
C TYR A 66 21.41 -7.20 -3.22
N ARG A 67 20.87 -7.95 -2.25
CA ARG A 67 21.44 -8.11 -0.87
C ARG A 67 21.65 -6.78 -0.13
N ILE A 68 20.88 -5.76 -0.50
CA ILE A 68 20.85 -4.46 0.19
C ILE A 68 20.05 -4.62 1.50
N LEU A 69 19.04 -5.50 1.50
CA LEU A 69 18.06 -5.70 2.56
C LEU A 69 17.95 -7.17 3.01
#